data_AF-A0A4P5UQD8-F1
#
_entry.id   AF-A0A4P5UQD8-F1
#
_cell.length_a   1.000
_cell.length_b   1.000
_cell.length_c   1.000
_cell.angle_alpha   90.00
_cell.angle_beta   90.00
_cell.angle_gamma   90.00
#
_symmetry.space_group_name_H-M   'P 1'
#
loop_
_entity.id
_entity.type
_entity.pdbx_description
1 polymer ?
#
loop_
_entity_poly.entity_id
_entity_poly.type
_entity_poly.pdbx_seq_one_letter_code
_entity_poly.pdbx_strand_id
1 'polypeptide(L)'
;MSNGVTGSLDLKSVAGSLIIGLIAVFGLGWMSGTTFAALPFPVLSLLSGFILTGMVAGLLSKGETISEPVISSVIVSIALYFFLPGLNLQGFADIHPEHILLIGLNGIMLSFAGAWAGEMLQGTMETSEEVKHLEWGWVLAGTILGVMVSILVSTLLIIVLGFEFTPLLIAFVIGLFLTGFLIGYRSAGVTIMEAALAGLFTLVINVDILTLALVPPGFDEIMLALILGGVLSMIGAWVGEKVQG
;
A
#
# COMPACT_ATOMS: atom_id res chain seq x y z
N MET A 1 23.92 -25.51 -14.41
CA MET A 1 23.89 -25.27 -12.95
C MET A 1 24.82 -24.11 -12.64
N SER A 2 24.33 -23.15 -11.84
CA SER A 2 25.01 -21.95 -11.33
C SER A 2 25.24 -20.81 -12.34
N ASN A 3 24.22 -19.99 -12.57
CA ASN A 3 24.39 -18.55 -12.75
C ASN A 3 23.98 -17.93 -11.41
N GLY A 4 24.97 -17.64 -10.58
CA GLY A 4 24.77 -17.05 -9.27
C GLY A 4 24.11 -15.68 -9.38
N VAL A 5 22.98 -15.53 -8.69
CA VAL A 5 22.41 -14.23 -8.33
C VAL A 5 23.42 -13.57 -7.38
N THR A 6 24.33 -12.77 -7.91
CA THR A 6 25.07 -11.80 -7.11
C THR A 6 24.76 -10.42 -7.66
N GLY A 7 23.50 -9.99 -7.47
CA GLY A 7 23.22 -8.57 -7.40
C GLY A 7 23.97 -8.02 -6.18
N SER A 8 24.87 -7.07 -6.39
CA SER A 8 25.53 -6.39 -5.28
C SER A 8 24.46 -5.64 -4.50
N LEU A 9 24.32 -5.95 -3.21
CA LEU A 9 23.35 -5.32 -2.33
C LEU A 9 23.44 -3.79 -2.37
N ASP A 10 22.35 -3.10 -2.72
CA ASP A 10 22.32 -1.63 -2.68
C ASP A 10 22.06 -1.15 -1.25
N LEU A 11 23.15 -0.88 -0.53
CA LEU A 11 23.13 -0.36 0.84
C LEU A 11 22.36 0.95 0.99
N LYS A 12 22.28 1.79 -0.07
CA LYS A 12 21.49 3.03 -0.01
C LYS A 12 20.00 2.74 -0.05
N SER A 13 19.59 1.79 -0.89
CA SER A 13 18.20 1.32 -0.92
C SER A 13 17.81 0.74 0.43
N VAL A 14 18.63 -0.17 0.99
CA VAL A 14 18.37 -0.77 2.31
C VAL A 14 18.27 0.29 3.42
N ALA A 15 19.21 1.24 3.46
CA ALA A 15 19.20 2.28 4.48
C ALA A 15 17.99 3.21 4.33
N GLY A 16 17.66 3.62 3.09
CA GLY A 16 16.53 4.49 2.80
C GLY A 16 15.20 3.83 3.14
N SER A 17 14.99 2.59 2.69
CA SER A 17 13.78 1.84 2.99
C SER A 17 13.66 1.51 4.48
N LEU A 18 14.76 1.19 5.17
CA LEU A 18 14.76 0.98 6.61
C LEU A 18 14.33 2.23 7.39
N ILE A 19 14.90 3.39 7.06
CA ILE A 19 14.56 4.65 7.74
C ILE A 19 13.09 4.99 7.51
N ILE A 20 12.64 4.97 6.25
CA ILE A 20 11.24 5.24 5.94
C ILE A 20 10.32 4.20 6.58
N GLY A 21 10.72 2.93 6.60
CA GLY A 21 9.94 1.87 7.20
C GLY A 21 9.79 2.01 8.70
N LEU A 22 10.86 2.33 9.42
CA LEU A 22 10.77 2.64 10.85
C LEU A 22 9.85 3.85 11.10
N ILE A 23 10.01 4.93 10.34
CA ILE A 23 9.16 6.12 10.49
C ILE A 23 7.70 5.82 10.16
N ALA A 24 7.45 5.12 9.05
CA ALA A 24 6.10 4.82 8.58
C ALA A 24 5.42 3.83 9.53
N VAL A 25 6.04 2.68 9.81
CA VAL A 25 5.44 1.65 10.67
C VAL A 25 5.24 2.19 12.09
N PHE A 26 6.25 2.76 12.74
CA PHE A 26 6.08 3.28 14.10
C PHE A 26 5.24 4.55 14.15
N GLY A 27 5.37 5.46 13.19
CA GLY A 27 4.57 6.67 13.13
C GLY A 27 3.09 6.35 12.95
N LEU A 28 2.76 5.53 11.96
CA LEU A 28 1.38 5.10 11.71
C LEU A 28 0.85 4.28 12.87
N GLY A 29 1.62 3.34 13.39
CA GLY A 29 1.26 2.53 14.56
C GLY A 29 1.02 3.38 15.81
N TRP A 30 1.88 4.35 16.08
CA TRP A 30 1.71 5.28 17.19
C TRP A 30 0.46 6.11 17.02
N MET A 31 0.30 6.80 15.90
CA MET A 31 -0.86 7.67 15.65
C MET A 31 -2.18 6.91 15.69
N SER A 32 -2.26 5.75 15.05
CA SER A 32 -3.46 4.92 15.06
C SER A 32 -3.69 4.29 16.43
N GLY A 33 -2.65 3.78 17.10
CA GLY A 33 -2.74 3.17 18.42
C GLY A 33 -3.10 4.15 19.56
N THR A 34 -2.80 5.45 19.41
CA THR A 34 -3.28 6.48 20.35
C THR A 34 -4.72 6.91 20.09
N THR A 35 -5.17 6.84 18.84
CA THR A 35 -6.46 7.41 18.42
C THR A 35 -7.58 6.40 18.48
N PHE A 36 -7.32 5.15 18.08
CA PHE A 36 -8.30 4.09 18.02
C PHE A 36 -8.18 3.17 19.22
N ALA A 37 -9.33 2.85 19.84
CA ALA A 37 -9.41 1.80 20.85
C ALA A 37 -9.59 0.38 20.25
N ALA A 38 -9.69 0.27 18.93
CA ALA A 38 -9.95 -0.99 18.24
C ALA A 38 -8.70 -1.47 17.48
N LEU A 39 -8.25 -2.68 17.82
CA LEU A 39 -7.04 -3.32 17.28
C LEU A 39 -6.91 -3.38 15.75
N PRO A 40 -7.99 -3.57 14.95
CA PRO A 40 -7.85 -3.67 13.51
C PRO A 40 -7.22 -2.45 12.84
N PHE A 41 -7.59 -1.22 13.25
CA PHE A 41 -7.07 -0.01 12.59
C PHE A 41 -5.57 0.18 12.76
N PRO A 42 -5.01 0.06 13.98
CA PRO A 42 -3.57 0.14 14.15
C PRO A 42 -2.82 -0.96 13.42
N VAL A 43 -3.35 -2.19 13.38
CA VAL A 43 -2.73 -3.29 12.63
C VAL A 43 -2.67 -2.98 11.13
N LEU A 44 -3.77 -2.53 10.52
CA LEU A 44 -3.80 -2.18 9.11
C LEU A 44 -2.83 -1.03 8.79
N SER A 45 -2.75 -0.05 9.69
CA SER A 45 -1.82 1.07 9.58
C SER A 45 -0.35 0.61 9.60
N LEU A 46 0.01 -0.33 10.47
CA LEU A 46 1.33 -0.96 10.50
C LEU A 46 1.63 -1.67 9.17
N LEU A 47 0.69 -2.48 8.67
CA LEU A 47 0.84 -3.24 7.43
C LEU A 47 1.01 -2.32 6.21
N SER A 48 0.31 -1.19 6.13
CA SER A 48 0.54 -0.18 5.09
C SER A 48 1.94 0.44 5.17
N GLY A 49 2.47 0.65 6.38
CA GLY A 49 3.85 1.07 6.58
C GLY A 49 4.87 0.07 6.03
N PHE A 50 4.58 -1.24 6.14
CA PHE A 50 5.42 -2.28 5.53
C PHE A 50 5.35 -2.30 4.00
N ILE A 51 4.18 -2.09 3.40
CA ILE A 51 4.06 -1.92 1.94
C ILE A 51 4.92 -0.74 1.49
N LEU A 52 4.82 0.41 2.20
CA LEU A 52 5.62 1.60 1.89
C LEU A 52 7.13 1.35 2.05
N THR A 53 7.54 0.61 3.08
CA THR A 53 8.93 0.17 3.29
C THR A 53 9.47 -0.54 2.04
N GLY A 54 8.70 -1.53 1.58
CA GLY A 54 9.02 -2.29 0.37
C GLY A 54 9.08 -1.40 -0.87
N MET A 55 8.06 -0.56 -1.06
CA MET A 55 7.96 0.33 -2.21
C MET A 55 9.12 1.30 -2.32
N VAL A 56 9.57 1.86 -1.20
CA VAL A 56 10.78 2.69 -1.18
C VAL A 56 12.02 1.89 -1.55
N ALA A 57 12.14 0.64 -1.09
CA ALA A 57 13.27 -0.22 -1.50
C ALA A 57 13.28 -0.44 -3.02
N GLY A 58 12.13 -0.80 -3.60
CA GLY A 58 11.97 -0.98 -5.04
C GLY A 58 12.19 0.31 -5.83
N LEU A 59 11.80 1.47 -5.30
CA LEU A 59 12.02 2.79 -5.91
C LEU A 59 13.45 3.32 -5.79
N LEU A 60 14.26 2.82 -4.87
CA LEU A 60 15.65 3.24 -4.69
C LEU A 60 16.66 2.26 -5.28
N SER A 61 16.30 0.98 -5.37
CA SER A 61 17.21 -0.05 -5.84
C SER A 61 17.37 -0.01 -7.36
N LYS A 62 18.46 -0.57 -7.89
CA LYS A 62 18.70 -0.67 -9.33
C LYS A 62 18.44 -2.10 -9.81
N GLY A 63 17.30 -2.33 -10.46
CA GLY A 63 16.91 -3.62 -11.04
C GLY A 63 15.99 -4.45 -10.14
N GLU A 64 15.79 -5.72 -10.49
CA GLU A 64 14.95 -6.66 -9.73
C GLU A 64 15.62 -7.01 -8.38
N THR A 65 14.98 -6.62 -7.28
CA THR A 65 15.57 -6.62 -5.94
C THR A 65 14.67 -7.29 -4.91
N ILE A 66 15.07 -8.52 -4.55
CA ILE A 66 14.42 -9.31 -3.51
C ILE A 66 15.09 -9.07 -2.16
N SER A 67 16.41 -8.83 -2.13
CA SER A 67 17.21 -8.77 -0.90
C SER A 67 16.96 -7.51 -0.06
N GLU A 68 16.89 -6.36 -0.71
CA GLU A 68 16.80 -5.03 -0.11
C GLU A 68 15.50 -4.82 0.70
N PRO A 69 14.30 -5.08 0.12
CA PRO A 69 13.05 -5.00 0.86
C PRO A 69 12.98 -6.02 2.00
N VAL A 70 13.58 -7.21 1.86
CA VAL A 70 13.62 -8.23 2.92
C VAL A 70 14.41 -7.75 4.12
N ILE A 71 15.63 -7.29 3.91
CA ILE A 71 16.51 -6.92 5.02
C ILE A 71 15.89 -5.75 5.79
N SER A 72 15.42 -4.74 5.07
CA SER A 72 14.76 -3.59 5.69
C SER A 72 13.50 -3.98 6.46
N SER A 73 12.59 -4.77 5.86
CA SER A 73 11.34 -5.17 6.53
C SER A 73 11.55 -6.15 7.68
N VAL A 74 12.54 -7.05 7.62
CA VAL A 74 12.91 -7.92 8.74
C VAL A 74 13.40 -7.09 9.92
N ILE A 75 14.26 -6.09 9.69
CA ILE A 75 14.75 -5.21 10.76
C ILE A 75 13.59 -4.37 11.35
N VAL A 76 12.70 -3.83 10.50
CA VAL A 76 11.51 -3.10 10.96
C VAL A 76 10.58 -4.01 11.79
N SER A 77 10.39 -5.26 11.37
CA SER A 77 9.61 -6.28 12.08
C SER A 77 10.20 -6.65 13.43
N ILE A 78 11.53 -6.85 13.50
CA ILE A 78 12.25 -7.07 14.76
C ILE A 78 12.07 -5.87 15.69
N ALA A 79 12.26 -4.66 15.17
CA ALA A 79 12.05 -3.44 15.95
C ALA A 79 10.60 -3.37 16.46
N LEU A 80 9.61 -3.63 15.60
CA LEU A 80 8.19 -3.65 15.98
C LEU A 80 7.93 -4.59 17.15
N TYR A 81 8.47 -5.81 17.11
CA TYR A 81 8.32 -6.81 18.17
C TYR A 81 8.83 -6.32 19.53
N PHE A 82 10.00 -5.67 19.57
CA PHE A 82 10.62 -5.23 20.82
C PHE A 82 10.10 -3.89 21.34
N PHE A 83 9.77 -2.96 20.45
CA PHE A 83 9.43 -1.59 20.85
C PHE A 83 7.93 -1.32 20.97
N LEU A 84 7.07 -1.97 20.17
CA LEU A 84 5.63 -1.73 20.21
C LEU A 84 5.02 -1.93 21.61
N PRO A 85 5.35 -3.01 22.36
CA PRO A 85 4.82 -3.19 23.71
C PRO A 85 5.23 -2.06 24.67
N GLY A 86 6.42 -1.49 24.48
CA GLY A 86 6.92 -0.39 25.32
C GLY A 86 6.18 0.94 25.13
N LEU A 87 5.43 1.09 24.04
CA LEU A 87 4.68 2.32 23.74
C LEU A 87 3.36 2.44 24.54
N ASN A 88 2.89 1.34 25.16
CA ASN A 88 1.66 1.31 25.98
C ASN A 88 0.45 1.99 25.32
N LEU A 89 0.24 1.73 24.03
CA LEU A 89 -0.80 2.34 23.23
C LEU A 89 -2.14 1.65 23.44
N GLN A 90 -3.20 2.43 23.62
CA GLN A 90 -4.55 1.92 23.90
C GLN A 90 -5.05 0.96 22.80
N GLY A 91 -4.85 1.30 21.53
CA GLY A 91 -5.26 0.47 20.39
C GLY A 91 -4.52 -0.87 20.28
N PHE A 92 -3.45 -1.06 21.06
CA PHE A 92 -2.70 -2.30 21.16
C PHE A 92 -2.78 -2.94 22.55
N ALA A 93 -3.67 -2.48 23.43
CA ALA A 93 -3.71 -2.96 24.82
C ALA A 93 -3.93 -4.47 24.95
N ASP A 94 -4.73 -5.05 24.04
CA ASP A 94 -5.06 -6.47 24.02
C ASP A 94 -4.15 -7.30 23.09
N ILE A 95 -3.06 -6.72 22.58
CA ILE A 95 -2.17 -7.42 21.66
C ILE A 95 -1.24 -8.38 22.42
N HIS A 96 -1.22 -9.64 22.00
CA HIS A 96 -0.27 -10.63 22.50
C HIS A 96 1.01 -10.69 21.63
N PRO A 97 2.16 -11.11 22.19
CA PRO A 97 3.42 -11.17 21.45
C PRO A 97 3.36 -11.98 20.15
N GLU A 98 2.60 -13.08 20.13
CA GLU A 98 2.38 -13.91 18.95
C GLU A 98 1.65 -13.16 17.83
N HIS A 99 0.75 -12.23 18.16
CA HIS A 99 0.09 -11.38 17.18
C HIS A 99 1.06 -10.36 16.60
N ILE A 100 1.96 -9.79 17.41
CA ILE A 100 2.99 -8.86 16.91
C ILE A 100 3.94 -9.57 15.95
N LEU A 101 4.34 -10.82 16.28
CA LEU A 101 5.14 -11.64 15.37
C LEU A 101 4.40 -11.90 14.05
N LEU A 102 3.12 -12.27 14.10
CA LEU A 102 2.30 -12.51 12.92
C LEU A 102 2.14 -11.25 12.06
N ILE A 103 1.92 -10.09 12.67
CA ILE A 103 1.88 -8.80 11.99
C ILE A 103 3.21 -8.53 11.30
N GLY A 104 4.33 -8.77 11.99
CA GLY A 104 5.66 -8.62 11.44
C GLY A 104 5.94 -9.54 10.23
N LEU A 105 5.52 -10.81 10.30
CA LEU A 105 5.65 -11.76 9.19
C LEU A 105 4.79 -11.34 7.97
N ASN A 106 3.53 -10.96 8.21
CA ASN A 106 2.66 -10.43 7.15
C ASN A 106 3.23 -9.12 6.57
N GLY A 107 3.79 -8.26 7.42
CA GLY A 107 4.48 -7.05 7.01
C GLY A 107 5.65 -7.33 6.08
N ILE A 108 6.49 -8.32 6.39
CA ILE A 108 7.58 -8.75 5.51
C ILE A 108 7.01 -9.22 4.16
N MET A 109 5.96 -10.04 4.15
CA MET A 109 5.32 -10.49 2.90
C MET A 109 4.78 -9.32 2.07
N LEU A 110 4.11 -8.36 2.70
CA LEU A 110 3.58 -7.16 2.06
C LEU A 110 4.68 -6.20 1.58
N SER A 111 5.85 -6.20 2.21
CA SER A 111 6.99 -5.42 1.72
C SER A 111 7.50 -5.92 0.37
N PHE A 112 7.38 -7.22 0.06
CA PHE A 112 7.67 -7.69 -1.30
C PHE A 112 6.69 -7.16 -2.33
N ALA A 113 5.39 -7.14 -2.00
CA ALA A 113 4.38 -6.56 -2.86
C ALA A 113 4.64 -5.06 -3.10
N GLY A 114 5.00 -4.34 -2.05
CA GLY A 114 5.45 -2.95 -2.14
C GLY A 114 6.67 -2.79 -3.04
N ALA A 115 7.71 -3.60 -2.84
CA ALA A 115 8.95 -3.53 -3.62
C ALA A 115 8.72 -3.79 -5.09
N TRP A 116 7.96 -4.83 -5.41
CA TRP A 116 7.57 -5.12 -6.79
C TRP A 116 6.80 -3.95 -7.44
N ALA A 117 5.85 -3.33 -6.71
CA ALA A 117 5.16 -2.14 -7.21
C ALA A 117 6.13 -0.95 -7.39
N GLY A 118 7.11 -0.79 -6.51
CA GLY A 118 8.16 0.23 -6.60
C GLY A 118 9.09 0.03 -7.80
N GLU A 119 9.49 -1.20 -8.10
CA GLU A 119 10.30 -1.56 -9.27
C GLU A 119 9.55 -1.29 -10.57
N MET A 120 8.25 -1.63 -10.63
CA MET A 120 7.40 -1.33 -11.78
C MET A 120 7.34 0.18 -12.07
N LEU A 121 7.30 0.98 -11.00
CA LEU A 121 7.33 2.45 -11.09
C LEU A 121 8.67 3.01 -11.58
N GLN A 122 9.78 2.28 -11.46
CA GLN A 122 11.06 2.69 -12.04
C GLN A 122 11.17 2.30 -13.52
N GLY A 123 10.80 1.06 -13.85
CA GLY A 123 11.12 0.43 -15.15
C GLY A 123 10.42 1.04 -16.37
N THR A 124 9.38 1.85 -16.17
CA THR A 124 8.54 2.39 -17.25
C THR A 124 8.96 3.76 -17.80
N MET A 125 10.11 4.30 -17.39
CA MET A 125 10.65 5.54 -17.98
C MET A 125 11.45 5.33 -19.27
N GLU A 126 11.80 4.08 -19.61
CA GLU A 126 12.62 3.77 -20.78
C GLU A 126 11.75 3.19 -21.91
N THR A 127 11.13 4.08 -22.68
CA THR A 127 10.71 3.88 -24.08
C THR A 127 9.82 2.63 -24.33
N SER A 128 8.52 2.74 -24.08
CA SER A 128 7.57 1.69 -24.46
C SER A 128 6.69 2.17 -25.62
N GLU A 129 6.80 1.49 -26.77
CA GLU A 129 5.78 1.55 -27.82
C GLU A 129 4.42 1.19 -27.22
N GLU A 130 3.34 1.86 -27.65
CA GLU A 130 1.97 1.55 -27.19
C GLU A 130 1.68 0.04 -27.32
N VAL A 131 1.36 -0.56 -26.18
CA VAL A 131 1.03 -1.97 -26.07
C VAL A 131 -0.49 -2.13 -26.15
N LYS A 132 -0.99 -2.73 -27.23
CA LYS A 132 -2.45 -2.90 -27.43
C LYS A 132 -3.11 -4.03 -26.60
N HIS A 133 -2.48 -4.46 -25.50
CA HIS A 133 -3.03 -5.50 -24.61
C HIS A 133 -2.97 -5.07 -23.14
N LEU A 134 -3.77 -5.75 -22.32
CA LEU A 134 -3.86 -5.47 -20.88
C LEU A 134 -2.58 -5.92 -20.17
N GLU A 135 -1.93 -4.99 -19.45
CA GLU A 135 -0.79 -5.26 -18.59
C GLU A 135 -1.23 -5.55 -17.15
N TRP A 136 -1.36 -6.83 -16.82
CA TRP A 136 -1.72 -7.28 -15.46
C TRP A 136 -0.76 -6.79 -14.37
N GLY A 137 0.50 -6.51 -14.73
CA GLY A 137 1.45 -5.87 -13.82
C GLY A 137 0.95 -4.52 -13.32
N TRP A 138 0.42 -3.67 -14.20
CA TRP A 138 -0.13 -2.38 -13.79
C TRP A 138 -1.41 -2.51 -12.99
N VAL A 139 -2.26 -3.48 -13.32
CA VAL A 139 -3.47 -3.78 -12.54
C VAL A 139 -3.10 -4.09 -11.09
N LEU A 140 -2.17 -5.03 -10.87
CA LEU A 140 -1.76 -5.46 -9.54
C LEU A 140 -0.97 -4.38 -8.79
N ALA A 141 -0.06 -3.66 -9.46
CA ALA A 141 0.71 -2.58 -8.85
C ALA A 141 -0.21 -1.43 -8.41
N GLY A 142 -1.17 -1.10 -9.27
CA GLY A 142 -2.23 -0.16 -8.94
C GLY A 142 -3.08 -0.62 -7.75
N THR A 143 -3.47 -1.89 -7.68
CA THR A 143 -4.21 -2.42 -6.53
C THR A 143 -3.43 -2.27 -5.22
N ILE A 144 -2.14 -2.63 -5.21
CA ILE A 144 -1.27 -2.50 -4.03
C ILE A 144 -1.19 -1.04 -3.57
N LEU A 145 -0.98 -0.12 -4.51
CA LEU A 145 -0.94 1.31 -4.26
C LEU A 145 -2.28 1.83 -3.76
N GLY A 146 -3.38 1.45 -4.38
CA GLY A 146 -4.72 1.90 -4.03
C GLY A 146 -5.10 1.50 -2.61
N VAL A 147 -4.84 0.24 -2.23
CA VAL A 147 -5.07 -0.24 -0.86
C VAL A 147 -4.18 0.52 0.12
N MET A 148 -2.88 0.59 -0.15
CA MET A 148 -1.93 1.29 0.70
C MET A 148 -2.31 2.76 0.92
N VAL A 149 -2.51 3.52 -0.16
CA VAL A 149 -2.85 4.95 -0.09
C VAL A 149 -4.20 5.16 0.58
N SER A 150 -5.20 4.33 0.29
CA SER A 150 -6.52 4.44 0.94
C SER A 150 -6.43 4.27 2.46
N ILE A 151 -5.69 3.26 2.94
CA ILE A 151 -5.50 3.01 4.37
C ILE A 151 -4.67 4.15 5.00
N LEU A 152 -3.61 4.61 4.34
CA LEU A 152 -2.80 5.72 4.83
C LEU A 152 -3.60 7.01 4.96
N VAL A 153 -4.30 7.41 3.89
CA VAL A 153 -5.09 8.65 3.87
C VAL A 153 -6.27 8.57 4.83
N SER A 154 -6.95 7.42 4.94
CA SER A 154 -8.04 7.27 5.90
C SER A 154 -7.54 7.41 7.33
N THR A 155 -6.42 6.76 7.66
CA THR A 155 -5.79 6.88 8.98
C THR A 155 -5.49 8.34 9.31
N LEU A 156 -4.84 9.06 8.39
CA LEU A 156 -4.51 10.49 8.57
C LEU A 156 -5.75 11.38 8.69
N LEU A 157 -6.77 11.18 7.85
CA LEU A 157 -8.00 11.98 7.90
C LEU A 157 -8.78 11.73 9.18
N ILE A 158 -8.85 10.50 9.67
CA ILE A 158 -9.53 10.19 10.93
C ILE A 158 -8.82 10.83 12.11
N ILE A 159 -7.48 10.86 12.10
CA ILE A 159 -6.71 11.54 13.16
C ILE A 159 -7.03 13.03 13.19
N VAL A 160 -7.13 13.67 12.02
CA VAL A 160 -7.31 15.12 11.92
C VAL A 160 -8.77 15.55 12.12
N LEU A 161 -9.72 14.78 11.59
CA LEU A 161 -11.14 15.14 11.52
C LEU A 161 -12.03 14.36 12.49
N GLY A 162 -11.48 13.33 13.15
CA GLY A 162 -12.24 12.39 13.96
C GLY A 162 -12.78 11.21 13.15
N PHE A 163 -13.28 10.20 13.86
CA PHE A 163 -13.84 9.00 13.23
C PHE A 163 -15.26 9.26 12.71
N GLU A 164 -15.36 9.53 11.42
CA GLU A 164 -16.62 9.62 10.69
C GLU A 164 -16.55 8.82 9.38
N PHE A 165 -17.71 8.42 8.85
CA PHE A 165 -17.79 7.71 7.58
C PHE A 165 -17.29 8.56 6.38
N THR A 166 -17.51 9.87 6.43
CA THR A 166 -17.14 10.81 5.36
C THR A 166 -15.61 10.84 5.08
N PRO A 167 -14.73 10.97 6.08
CA PRO A 167 -13.28 10.80 5.93
C PRO A 167 -12.85 9.51 5.22
N LEU A 168 -13.49 8.37 5.50
CA LEU A 168 -13.18 7.09 4.86
C LEU A 168 -13.50 7.12 3.36
N LEU A 169 -14.66 7.66 3.00
CA LEU A 169 -15.05 7.82 1.60
C LEU A 169 -14.07 8.73 0.84
N ILE A 170 -13.68 9.87 1.44
CA ILE A 170 -12.70 10.78 0.85
C ILE A 170 -11.35 10.08 0.63
N ALA A 171 -10.89 9.28 1.59
CA ALA A 171 -9.66 8.52 1.46
C ALA A 171 -9.71 7.51 0.30
N PHE A 172 -10.85 6.82 0.12
CA PHE A 172 -11.06 5.95 -1.03
C PHE A 172 -11.06 6.72 -2.34
N VAL A 173 -11.72 7.87 -2.40
CA VAL A 173 -11.70 8.71 -3.60
C VAL A 173 -10.26 9.08 -3.97
N ILE A 174 -9.47 9.53 -3.01
CA ILE A 174 -8.07 9.92 -3.22
C ILE A 174 -7.23 8.71 -3.65
N GLY A 175 -7.32 7.59 -2.94
CA GLY A 175 -6.55 6.38 -3.25
C GLY A 175 -6.86 5.81 -4.63
N LEU A 176 -8.15 5.75 -5.00
CA LEU A 176 -8.59 5.22 -6.30
C LEU A 176 -8.26 6.17 -7.45
N PHE A 177 -8.42 7.47 -7.24
CA PHE A 177 -8.01 8.47 -8.23
C PHE A 177 -6.49 8.40 -8.47
N LEU A 178 -5.68 8.37 -7.42
CA LEU A 178 -4.21 8.31 -7.55
C LEU A 178 -3.75 7.00 -8.20
N THR A 179 -4.41 5.89 -7.88
CA THR A 179 -4.17 4.59 -8.53
C THR A 179 -4.41 4.70 -10.04
N GLY A 180 -5.57 5.21 -10.41
CA GLY A 180 -5.92 5.42 -11.82
C GLY A 180 -4.95 6.35 -12.51
N PHE A 181 -4.69 7.52 -11.90
CA PHE A 181 -3.78 8.53 -12.42
C PHE A 181 -2.40 7.96 -12.71
N LEU A 182 -1.85 7.17 -11.79
CA LEU A 182 -0.54 6.59 -11.97
C LEU A 182 -0.51 5.55 -13.10
N ILE A 183 -1.53 4.68 -13.18
CA ILE A 183 -1.65 3.72 -14.30
C ILE A 183 -1.74 4.47 -15.62
N GLY A 184 -2.62 5.48 -15.72
CA GLY A 184 -2.75 6.30 -16.93
C GLY A 184 -1.50 7.08 -17.28
N TYR A 185 -0.69 7.46 -16.29
CA TYR A 185 0.54 8.22 -16.51
C TYR A 185 1.74 7.35 -16.93
N ARG A 186 1.75 6.07 -16.55
CA ARG A 186 2.94 5.21 -16.66
C ARG A 186 2.75 3.93 -17.46
N SER A 187 1.53 3.42 -17.55
CA SER A 187 1.27 2.21 -18.33
C SER A 187 1.35 2.52 -19.82
N ALA A 188 1.91 1.58 -20.59
CA ALA A 188 1.87 1.58 -22.05
C ALA A 188 0.69 0.78 -22.61
N GLY A 189 -0.06 0.12 -21.73
CA GLY A 189 -1.14 -0.80 -22.06
C GLY A 189 -2.49 -0.12 -22.27
N VAL A 190 -3.58 -0.84 -21.96
CA VAL A 190 -4.95 -0.32 -22.06
C VAL A 190 -5.31 0.39 -20.76
N THR A 191 -4.74 1.58 -20.55
CA THR A 191 -4.65 2.20 -19.22
C THR A 191 -6.00 2.40 -18.51
N ILE A 192 -7.05 2.81 -19.24
CA ILE A 192 -8.39 2.99 -18.68
C ILE A 192 -8.97 1.68 -18.13
N MET A 193 -8.76 0.56 -18.86
CA MET A 193 -9.25 -0.75 -18.45
C MET A 193 -8.41 -1.31 -17.28
N GLU A 194 -7.10 -1.10 -17.31
CA GLU A 194 -6.19 -1.48 -16.24
C GLU A 194 -6.53 -0.75 -14.94
N ALA A 195 -6.77 0.54 -15.03
CA ALA A 195 -7.18 1.36 -13.91
C ALA A 195 -8.54 0.94 -13.34
N ALA A 196 -9.53 0.68 -14.21
CA ALA A 196 -10.83 0.19 -13.77
C ALA A 196 -10.72 -1.11 -12.96
N LEU A 197 -9.92 -2.07 -13.44
CA LEU A 197 -9.67 -3.34 -12.74
C LEU A 197 -8.90 -3.11 -11.43
N ALA A 198 -7.86 -2.29 -11.45
CA ALA A 198 -7.05 -1.98 -10.27
C ALA A 198 -7.89 -1.31 -9.17
N GLY A 199 -8.76 -0.36 -9.57
CA GLY A 199 -9.68 0.33 -8.69
C GLY A 199 -10.75 -0.61 -8.12
N LEU A 200 -11.29 -1.51 -8.93
CA LEU A 200 -12.23 -2.52 -8.47
C LEU A 200 -11.60 -3.46 -7.44
N PHE A 201 -10.42 -4.00 -7.70
CA PHE A 201 -9.71 -4.87 -6.75
C PHE A 201 -9.31 -4.13 -5.47
N THR A 202 -8.85 -2.88 -5.60
CA THR A 202 -8.56 -2.02 -4.44
C THR A 202 -9.78 -1.91 -3.54
N LEU A 203 -10.93 -1.62 -4.14
CA LEU A 203 -12.15 -1.40 -3.38
C LEU A 203 -12.68 -2.69 -2.75
N VAL A 204 -12.65 -3.82 -3.47
CA VAL A 204 -13.02 -5.13 -2.90
C VAL A 204 -12.19 -5.41 -1.65
N ILE A 205 -10.87 -5.28 -1.73
CA ILE A 205 -9.96 -5.50 -0.60
C ILE A 205 -10.27 -4.51 0.54
N ASN A 206 -10.47 -3.23 0.24
CA ASN A 206 -10.78 -2.23 1.26
C ASN A 206 -12.14 -2.46 1.92
N VAL A 207 -13.16 -2.89 1.18
CA VAL A 207 -14.49 -3.23 1.71
C VAL A 207 -14.40 -4.47 2.59
N ASP A 208 -13.64 -5.49 2.20
CA ASP A 208 -13.40 -6.67 3.04
C ASP A 208 -12.71 -6.28 4.35
N ILE A 209 -11.68 -5.43 4.26
CA ILE A 209 -10.98 -4.89 5.43
C ILE A 209 -11.95 -4.14 6.34
N LEU A 210 -12.77 -3.23 5.80
CA LEU A 210 -13.77 -2.51 6.59
C LEU A 210 -14.80 -3.46 7.20
N THR A 211 -15.26 -4.45 6.46
CA THR A 211 -16.28 -5.42 6.93
C THR A 211 -15.76 -6.27 8.07
N LEU A 212 -14.47 -6.64 8.03
CA LEU A 212 -13.82 -7.42 9.09
C LEU A 212 -13.40 -6.55 10.29
N ALA A 213 -13.06 -5.29 10.06
CA ALA A 213 -12.56 -4.36 11.09
C ALA A 213 -13.68 -3.57 11.80
N LEU A 214 -14.81 -3.35 11.12
CA LEU A 214 -15.93 -2.50 11.53
C LEU A 214 -17.27 -3.23 11.38
N VAL A 215 -18.36 -2.46 11.47
CA VAL A 215 -19.69 -2.91 11.10
C VAL A 215 -19.76 -3.09 9.58
N PRO A 216 -20.26 -4.24 9.08
CA PRO A 216 -20.46 -4.48 7.66
C PRO A 216 -21.33 -3.38 7.02
N PRO A 217 -20.87 -2.74 5.93
CA PRO A 217 -21.71 -1.81 5.19
C PRO A 217 -22.90 -2.55 4.54
N GLY A 218 -23.98 -1.82 4.30
CA GLY A 218 -25.15 -2.34 3.60
C GLY A 218 -24.84 -2.67 2.14
N PHE A 219 -25.66 -3.55 1.53
CA PHE A 219 -25.50 -3.93 0.12
C PHE A 219 -25.46 -2.71 -0.81
N ASP A 220 -26.35 -1.74 -0.61
CA ASP A 220 -26.43 -0.54 -1.44
C ASP A 220 -25.18 0.34 -1.33
N GLU A 221 -24.58 0.43 -0.14
CA GLU A 221 -23.35 1.18 0.12
C GLU A 221 -22.15 0.50 -0.56
N ILE A 222 -22.07 -0.83 -0.49
CA ILE A 222 -21.07 -1.63 -1.19
C ILE A 222 -21.20 -1.45 -2.71
N MET A 223 -22.41 -1.56 -3.25
CA MET A 223 -22.65 -1.43 -4.68
C MET A 223 -22.32 -0.02 -5.19
N LEU A 224 -22.71 1.02 -4.44
CA LEU A 224 -22.36 2.40 -4.76
C LEU A 224 -20.84 2.60 -4.73
N ALA A 225 -20.15 2.07 -3.71
CA ALA A 225 -18.72 2.15 -3.60
C ALA A 225 -18.02 1.44 -4.77
N LEU A 226 -18.50 0.25 -5.19
CA LEU A 226 -17.97 -0.51 -6.35
C LEU A 226 -18.06 0.29 -7.64
N ILE A 227 -19.22 0.89 -7.90
CA ILE A 227 -19.44 1.68 -9.11
C ILE A 227 -18.57 2.95 -9.07
N LEU A 228 -18.61 3.70 -7.96
CA LEU A 228 -17.83 4.93 -7.83
C LEU A 228 -16.33 4.64 -7.89
N GLY A 229 -15.86 3.54 -7.30
CA GLY A 229 -14.45 3.21 -7.25
C GLY A 229 -13.87 2.86 -8.63
N GLY A 230 -14.60 2.08 -9.42
CA GLY A 230 -14.25 1.84 -10.81
C GLY A 230 -14.23 3.14 -11.61
N VAL A 231 -15.27 3.96 -11.51
CA VAL A 231 -15.37 5.23 -12.26
C VAL A 231 -14.25 6.21 -11.87
N LEU A 232 -13.93 6.35 -10.59
CA LEU A 232 -12.90 7.28 -10.12
C LEU A 232 -11.50 6.87 -10.57
N SER A 233 -11.20 5.57 -10.57
CA SER A 233 -9.94 5.07 -11.12
C SER A 233 -9.84 5.30 -12.64
N MET A 234 -10.93 5.12 -13.38
CA MET A 234 -10.98 5.46 -14.81
C MET A 234 -10.77 6.96 -15.05
N ILE A 235 -11.39 7.83 -14.25
CA ILE A 235 -11.19 9.28 -14.32
C ILE A 235 -9.72 9.62 -14.03
N GLY A 236 -9.14 9.01 -12.99
CA GLY A 236 -7.72 9.14 -12.69
C GLY A 236 -6.86 8.79 -13.90
N ALA A 237 -7.09 7.63 -14.51
CA ALA A 237 -6.32 7.17 -15.67
C ALA A 237 -6.47 8.10 -16.87
N TRP A 238 -7.68 8.58 -17.16
CA TRP A 238 -7.88 9.57 -18.21
C TRP A 238 -7.07 10.85 -17.97
N VAL A 239 -7.00 11.34 -16.72
CA VAL A 239 -6.13 12.48 -16.38
C VAL A 239 -4.65 12.11 -16.54
N GLY A 240 -4.26 10.90 -16.12
CA GLY A 240 -2.89 10.38 -16.26
C GLY A 240 -2.42 10.33 -17.71
N GLU A 241 -3.23 9.78 -18.62
CA GLU A 241 -2.94 9.70 -20.06
C GLU A 241 -2.72 11.10 -20.65
N LYS A 242 -3.54 12.07 -20.25
CA LYS A 242 -3.39 13.46 -20.71
C LYS A 242 -2.11 14.13 -20.23
N VAL A 243 -1.56 13.69 -19.10
CA VAL A 243 -0.27 14.18 -18.59
C VAL A 243 0.89 13.44 -19.25
N GLN A 244 0.71 12.17 -19.63
CA GLN A 244 1.71 11.38 -20.34
C GLN A 244 1.96 11.90 -21.76
N GLY A 245 0.91 12.33 -22.46
CA GLY A 245 0.98 12.98 -23.78
C GLY A 245 0.27 12.21 -24.87
#